data_AF-A0A7L4IW23-F1
#
_entry.id   AF-A0A7L4IW23-F1
#
_cell.length_a   1.000
_cell.length_b   1.000
_cell.length_c   1.000
_cell.angle_alpha   90.00
_cell.angle_beta   90.00
_cell.angle_gamma   90.00
#
_symmetry.space_group_name_H-M   'P 1'
#
loop_
_entity.id
_entity.type
_entity.pdbx_description
1 polymer ?
#
loop_
_entity_poly.entity_id
_entity_poly.type
_entity_poly.pdbx_seq_one_letter_code
_entity_poly.pdbx_strand_id
1 'polypeptide(L)'
;RVSSDGKPPKFQPPPKPVIIDRKTQKEERRFLSPEFIPPRGRTAPLKYYIERKDMIQRRKVLNIPEFYVGHVLAVTTADPFASDKSKRFVGICIQRGGKGLGATFVLRNVIEEQGVEICYELYSPRIQAIEVLKLEKRLDENLTYLRDALPEYSTFDVNMRPVPRMAHEEIPVNKLQVRMKPKPWSKRWERPKYNIKGIKFELPEHKMKAAQKWSQPWLEFDMLREYDTSKIEAKIRKELSEELEK
;
A
#
# COMPACT_ATOMS: atom_id res chain seq x y z
N ARG A 1 22.14 -27.26 37.31
CA ARG A 1 21.13 -28.00 38.11
C ARG A 1 20.69 -29.19 37.27
N VAL A 2 21.15 -30.39 37.60
CA VAL A 2 20.75 -31.64 36.94
C VAL A 2 19.39 -32.01 37.51
N SER A 3 18.35 -32.03 36.67
CA SER A 3 17.03 -32.51 37.07
C SER A 3 17.08 -34.01 37.34
N SER A 4 16.39 -34.46 38.37
CA SER A 4 16.38 -35.83 38.92
C SER A 4 15.77 -36.92 38.01
N ASP A 5 15.35 -36.58 36.79
CA ASP A 5 14.93 -37.53 35.77
C ASP A 5 15.98 -37.52 34.66
N GLY A 6 16.66 -38.64 34.43
CA GLY A 6 17.75 -38.83 33.45
C GLY A 6 17.37 -38.66 31.97
N LYS A 7 16.42 -37.80 31.66
CA LYS A 7 16.08 -37.36 30.31
C LYS A 7 16.85 -36.08 29.99
N PRO A 8 17.50 -35.98 28.81
CA PRO A 8 18.16 -34.75 28.40
C PRO A 8 17.13 -33.60 28.37
N PRO A 9 17.53 -32.37 28.75
CA PRO A 9 16.62 -31.23 28.72
C PRO A 9 16.06 -31.06 27.30
N LYS A 10 14.74 -30.98 27.16
CA LYS A 10 14.08 -30.72 25.87
C LYS A 10 14.56 -29.38 25.33
N PHE A 11 15.00 -29.34 24.07
CA PHE A 11 15.42 -28.11 23.40
C PHE A 11 14.30 -27.06 23.49
N GLN A 12 14.59 -25.92 24.11
CA GLN A 12 13.71 -24.76 24.09
C GLN A 12 14.18 -23.84 22.95
N PRO A 13 13.31 -23.51 21.99
CA PRO A 13 13.70 -22.61 20.90
C PRO A 13 14.09 -21.24 21.48
N PRO A 14 15.18 -20.64 21.01
CA PRO A 14 15.61 -19.35 21.52
C PRO A 14 14.57 -18.27 21.21
N PRO A 15 14.38 -17.27 22.09
CA PRO A 15 13.56 -16.12 21.77
C PRO A 15 14.15 -15.37 20.58
N LYS A 16 13.30 -14.72 19.78
CA LYS A 16 13.77 -13.88 18.67
C LYS A 16 14.64 -12.74 19.21
N PRO A 17 15.82 -12.48 18.64
CA PRO A 17 16.69 -11.41 19.09
C PRO A 17 16.02 -10.05 18.83
N VAL A 18 15.93 -9.21 19.87
CA VAL A 18 15.47 -7.82 19.74
C VAL A 18 16.71 -6.95 19.56
N ILE A 19 16.95 -6.50 18.32
CA ILE A 19 18.10 -5.65 17.99
C ILE A 19 17.68 -4.19 18.14
N ILE A 20 18.21 -3.51 19.15
CA ILE A 20 18.00 -2.07 19.37
C ILE A 20 19.33 -1.38 19.20
N ASP A 21 19.52 -0.71 18.06
CA ASP A 21 20.63 0.22 17.92
C ASP A 21 20.32 1.50 18.71
N ARG A 22 21.20 1.85 19.65
CA ARG A 22 21.08 3.06 20.50
C ARG A 22 21.80 4.26 19.90
N LYS A 23 22.62 4.07 18.85
CA LYS A 23 23.42 5.14 18.24
C LYS A 23 22.62 6.03 17.30
N THR A 24 21.56 5.49 16.70
CA THR A 24 20.72 6.22 15.75
C THR A 24 19.62 6.96 16.51
N GLN A 25 19.56 8.29 16.39
CA GLN A 25 18.41 9.05 16.86
C GLN A 25 17.16 8.56 16.11
N LYS A 26 16.17 8.09 16.85
CA LYS A 26 14.92 7.59 16.28
C LYS A 26 13.94 8.75 16.22
N GLU A 27 13.70 9.25 15.01
CA GLU A 27 12.50 10.08 14.79
C GLU A 27 11.30 9.14 14.75
N GLU A 28 10.37 9.32 15.70
CA GLU A 28 9.10 8.59 15.69
C GLU A 28 8.24 9.08 14.53
N ARG A 29 8.33 8.38 13.40
CA ARG A 29 7.47 8.67 12.26
C ARG A 29 6.03 8.29 12.58
N ARG A 30 5.14 9.27 12.57
CA ARG A 30 3.69 9.05 12.74
C ARG A 30 3.03 8.87 11.37
N PHE A 31 2.62 7.65 11.06
CA PHE A 31 1.88 7.34 9.82
C PHE A 31 0.39 7.63 9.99
N LEU A 32 -0.18 8.41 9.06
CA LEU A 32 -1.63 8.56 8.91
C LEU A 32 -2.05 7.92 7.59
N SER A 33 -3.03 7.01 7.64
CA SER A 33 -3.50 6.34 6.43
C SER A 33 -4.33 7.31 5.54
N PRO A 34 -4.17 7.27 4.20
CA PRO A 34 -4.71 8.28 3.28
C PRO A 34 -6.25 8.36 3.21
N GLU A 35 -6.94 7.30 3.62
CA GLU A 35 -8.41 7.22 3.63
C GLU A 35 -9.08 8.02 4.75
N PHE A 36 -8.33 8.35 5.82
CA PHE A 36 -8.83 9.20 6.90
C PHE A 36 -8.94 10.67 6.47
N ILE A 37 -8.11 11.10 5.51
CA ILE A 37 -8.08 12.47 5.02
C ILE A 37 -9.29 12.67 4.08
N PRO A 38 -10.29 13.49 4.47
CA PRO A 38 -11.49 13.70 3.66
C PRO A 38 -11.15 14.41 2.35
N PRO A 39 -11.95 14.22 1.29
CA PRO A 39 -11.78 14.98 0.06
C PRO A 39 -12.23 16.44 0.26
N ARG A 40 -11.67 17.35 -0.54
CA ARG A 40 -12.13 18.74 -0.61
C ARG A 40 -13.60 18.78 -1.06
N GLY A 41 -14.47 19.34 -0.23
CA GLY A 41 -15.92 19.38 -0.48
C GLY A 41 -16.68 20.12 0.63
N ARG A 42 -18.01 20.19 0.50
CA ARG A 42 -18.91 20.93 1.42
C ARG A 42 -19.68 20.05 2.39
N THR A 43 -19.34 18.77 2.45
CA THR A 43 -19.99 17.80 3.34
C THR A 43 -19.77 18.17 4.81
N ALA A 44 -20.81 18.04 5.64
CA ALA A 44 -20.75 18.37 7.05
C ALA A 44 -19.64 17.57 7.78
N PRO A 45 -18.79 18.22 8.61
CA PRO A 45 -17.70 17.54 9.33
C PRO A 45 -18.15 16.38 10.22
N LEU A 46 -19.39 16.44 10.74
CA LEU A 46 -19.99 15.39 11.56
C LEU A 46 -20.02 14.04 10.84
N LYS A 47 -20.32 14.02 9.53
CA LYS A 47 -20.34 12.79 8.72
C LYS A 47 -18.99 12.08 8.76
N TYR A 48 -17.90 12.84 8.61
CA TYR A 48 -16.55 12.27 8.64
C TYR A 48 -16.14 11.84 10.05
N TYR A 49 -16.58 12.55 11.08
CA TYR A 49 -16.31 12.15 12.46
C TYR A 49 -16.96 10.80 12.80
N ILE A 50 -18.24 10.62 12.47
CA ILE A 50 -18.96 9.34 12.67
C ILE A 50 -18.29 8.22 11.87
N GLU A 51 -18.00 8.46 10.58
CA GLU A 51 -17.34 7.49 9.73
C GLU A 51 -15.95 7.08 10.26
N ARG A 52 -15.16 8.04 10.77
CA ARG A 52 -13.87 7.74 11.40
C ARG A 52 -14.02 6.90 12.66
N LYS A 53 -15.01 7.19 13.50
CA LYS A 53 -15.30 6.40 14.70
C LYS A 53 -15.55 4.93 14.34
N ASP A 54 -16.37 4.66 13.33
CA ASP A 54 -16.65 3.30 12.85
C ASP A 54 -15.40 2.63 12.26
N MET A 55 -14.58 3.37 11.51
CA MET A 55 -13.30 2.88 10.98
C MET A 55 -12.34 2.44 12.10
N ILE A 56 -12.25 3.21 13.19
CA ILE A 56 -11.41 2.89 14.36
C ILE A 56 -11.93 1.64 15.05
N GLN A 57 -13.24 1.55 15.28
CA GLN A 57 -13.86 0.35 15.86
C GLN A 57 -13.54 -0.91 15.03
N ARG A 58 -13.61 -0.82 13.70
CA ARG A 58 -13.22 -1.93 12.83
C ARG A 58 -11.73 -2.27 12.94
N ARG A 59 -10.84 -1.29 13.09
CA ARG A 59 -9.39 -1.48 13.29
C ARG A 59 -9.03 -2.13 14.63
N LYS A 60 -9.84 -1.96 15.66
CA LYS A 60 -9.67 -2.67 16.95
C LYS A 60 -9.85 -4.19 16.77
N VAL A 61 -10.68 -4.61 15.81
CA VAL A 61 -10.93 -6.03 15.50
C VAL A 61 -9.99 -6.57 14.42
N LEU A 62 -9.75 -5.81 13.35
CA LEU A 62 -8.86 -6.18 12.25
C LEU A 62 -7.61 -5.30 12.27
N ASN A 63 -6.44 -5.92 12.46
CA ASN A 63 -5.17 -5.21 12.34
C ASN A 63 -4.91 -4.85 10.87
N ILE A 64 -4.97 -3.56 10.56
CA ILE A 64 -4.63 -3.01 9.25
C ILE A 64 -3.22 -2.42 9.33
N PRO A 65 -2.21 -3.03 8.68
CA PRO A 65 -0.84 -2.56 8.74
C PRO A 65 -0.62 -1.29 7.90
N GLU A 66 0.51 -0.62 8.12
CA GLU A 66 0.99 0.44 7.22
C GLU A 66 1.44 -0.17 5.88
N PHE A 67 0.86 0.31 4.78
CA PHE A 67 1.32 -0.03 3.45
C PHE A 67 1.09 1.09 2.44
N TYR A 68 1.90 1.10 1.38
CA TYR A 68 1.85 2.06 0.30
C TYR A 68 1.68 1.36 -1.05
N VAL A 69 1.47 2.15 -2.09
CA VAL A 69 1.53 1.65 -3.46
C VAL A 69 2.96 1.19 -3.75
N GLY A 70 3.08 0.02 -4.37
CA GLY A 70 4.34 -0.69 -4.60
C GLY A 70 4.62 -1.83 -3.62
N HIS A 71 3.95 -1.88 -2.46
CA HIS A 71 4.17 -2.94 -1.48
C HIS A 71 3.57 -4.27 -1.94
N VAL A 72 4.21 -5.38 -1.56
CA VAL A 72 3.67 -6.72 -1.79
C VAL A 72 2.90 -7.15 -0.54
N LEU A 73 1.62 -7.45 -0.72
CA LEU A 73 0.68 -7.81 0.34
C LEU A 73 0.15 -9.22 0.12
N ALA A 74 -0.17 -9.89 1.22
CA ALA A 74 -1.01 -11.08 1.23
C ALA A 74 -2.31 -10.75 1.96
N VAL A 75 -3.44 -10.94 1.29
CA VAL A 75 -4.76 -10.72 1.87
C VAL A 75 -5.49 -12.04 1.96
N THR A 76 -5.96 -12.36 3.17
CA THR A 76 -6.81 -13.53 3.41
C THR A 76 -8.25 -13.08 3.59
N THR A 77 -9.13 -13.57 2.74
CA THR A 77 -10.57 -13.27 2.77
C THR A 77 -11.40 -14.52 2.98
N ALA A 78 -12.55 -14.36 3.65
CA ALA A 78 -13.56 -15.39 3.77
C ALA A 78 -14.37 -15.48 2.46
N ASP A 79 -14.40 -16.66 1.87
CA ASP A 79 -15.18 -16.96 0.67
C ASP A 79 -16.01 -18.23 0.85
N PRO A 80 -17.36 -18.14 0.93
CA PRO A 80 -18.24 -19.29 1.10
C PRO A 80 -18.08 -20.39 0.06
N PHE A 81 -17.61 -20.05 -1.14
CA PHE A 81 -17.48 -20.98 -2.26
C PHE A 81 -16.07 -21.58 -2.38
N ALA A 82 -15.12 -21.17 -1.55
CA ALA A 82 -13.80 -21.79 -1.48
C ALA A 82 -13.87 -23.11 -0.71
N SER A 83 -13.01 -24.08 -1.07
CA SER A 83 -12.89 -25.36 -0.35
C SER A 83 -12.68 -25.15 1.16
N ASP A 84 -11.73 -24.27 1.51
CA ASP A 84 -11.35 -23.99 2.90
C ASP A 84 -12.09 -22.78 3.49
N LYS A 85 -13.18 -22.34 2.83
CA LYS A 85 -13.95 -21.12 3.13
C LYS A 85 -13.13 -19.83 3.23
N SER A 86 -11.86 -19.90 2.87
CA SER A 86 -10.88 -18.82 2.93
C SER A 86 -10.04 -18.84 1.66
N LYS A 87 -9.67 -17.65 1.19
CA LYS A 87 -8.80 -17.46 0.02
C LYS A 87 -7.69 -16.50 0.39
N ARG A 88 -6.45 -16.91 0.12
CA ARG A 88 -5.26 -16.06 0.25
C ARG A 88 -4.83 -15.62 -1.13
N PHE A 89 -4.64 -14.32 -1.32
CA PHE A 89 -4.11 -13.75 -2.55
C PHE A 89 -2.88 -12.90 -2.24
N VAL A 90 -1.79 -13.13 -2.98
CA VAL A 90 -0.55 -12.38 -2.88
C VAL A 90 -0.39 -11.54 -4.13
N GLY A 91 -0.02 -10.27 -3.97
CA GLY A 91 0.26 -9.38 -5.10
C GLY A 91 0.79 -8.02 -4.69
N ILE A 92 1.23 -7.25 -5.68
CA ILE A 92 1.66 -5.87 -5.51
C ILE A 92 0.45 -4.94 -5.45
N CYS A 93 0.44 -4.02 -4.48
CA CYS A 93 -0.56 -2.96 -4.40
C CYS A 93 -0.29 -1.91 -5.48
N ILE A 94 -1.14 -1.86 -6.51
CA ILE A 94 -0.97 -0.95 -7.66
C ILE A 94 -1.65 0.40 -7.47
N GLN A 95 -2.72 0.44 -6.69
CA GLN A 95 -3.51 1.63 -6.46
C GLN A 95 -4.21 1.53 -5.11
N ARG A 96 -4.24 2.66 -4.39
CA ARG A 96 -5.14 2.88 -3.26
C ARG A 96 -6.14 3.95 -3.66
N GLY A 97 -7.41 3.72 -3.37
CA GLY A 97 -8.52 4.58 -3.75
C GLY A 97 -9.59 4.62 -2.65
N GLY A 98 -10.65 5.36 -2.91
CA GLY A 98 -11.72 5.55 -1.94
C GLY A 98 -11.31 6.40 -0.74
N LYS A 99 -12.30 6.73 0.08
CA LYS A 99 -12.18 7.54 1.31
C LYS A 99 -13.15 6.99 2.35
N GLY A 100 -12.82 7.16 3.63
CA GLY A 100 -13.67 6.68 4.71
C GLY A 100 -13.78 5.14 4.72
N LEU A 101 -15.00 4.63 4.98
CA LEU A 101 -15.27 3.19 5.02
C LEU A 101 -15.14 2.51 3.65
N GLY A 102 -15.40 3.24 2.56
CA GLY A 102 -15.27 2.76 1.19
C GLY A 102 -13.84 2.80 0.64
N ALA A 103 -12.83 2.79 1.50
CA ALA A 103 -11.43 2.75 1.08
C ALA A 103 -11.10 1.40 0.42
N THR A 104 -10.51 1.45 -0.77
CA THR A 104 -10.17 0.27 -1.56
C THR A 104 -8.70 0.25 -1.94
N PHE A 105 -8.16 -0.94 -2.19
CA PHE A 105 -6.85 -1.11 -2.80
C PHE A 105 -6.87 -2.26 -3.79
N VAL A 106 -6.08 -2.13 -4.86
CA VAL A 106 -6.00 -3.15 -5.91
C VAL A 106 -4.69 -3.88 -5.80
N LEU A 107 -4.77 -5.20 -5.67
CA LEU A 107 -3.62 -6.10 -5.77
C LEU A 107 -3.54 -6.68 -7.18
N ARG A 108 -2.32 -6.71 -7.72
CA ARG A 108 -2.01 -7.32 -9.01
C ARG A 108 -0.99 -8.43 -8.81
N ASN A 109 -1.21 -9.57 -9.46
CA ASN A 109 -0.21 -10.62 -9.61
C ASN A 109 -0.39 -11.31 -10.96
N VAL A 110 0.66 -11.96 -11.45
CA VAL A 110 0.60 -12.85 -12.61
C VAL A 110 0.70 -14.27 -12.09
N ILE A 111 -0.38 -15.04 -12.23
CA ILE A 111 -0.47 -16.44 -11.81
C ILE A 111 -0.66 -17.27 -13.06
N GLU A 112 0.21 -18.26 -13.28
CA GLU A 112 0.16 -19.12 -14.48
C GLU A 112 0.08 -18.30 -15.78
N GLU A 113 0.96 -17.27 -15.88
CA GLU A 113 1.03 -16.33 -17.01
C GLU A 113 -0.21 -15.45 -17.24
N GLN A 114 -1.26 -15.62 -16.43
CA GLN A 114 -2.46 -14.81 -16.47
C GLN A 114 -2.38 -13.67 -15.44
N GLY A 115 -2.57 -12.43 -15.90
CA GLY A 115 -2.65 -11.27 -15.02
C GLY A 115 -3.99 -11.24 -14.28
N VAL A 116 -3.94 -11.33 -12.95
CA VAL A 116 -5.09 -11.27 -12.06
C VAL A 116 -5.02 -10.00 -11.22
N GLU A 117 -6.14 -9.29 -11.13
CA GLU A 117 -6.30 -8.13 -10.26
C GLU A 117 -7.51 -8.32 -9.36
N ILE A 118 -7.34 -8.05 -8.07
CA ILE A 118 -8.43 -8.08 -7.09
C ILE A 118 -8.49 -6.74 -6.37
N CYS A 119 -9.68 -6.13 -6.40
CA CYS A 119 -9.97 -4.92 -5.63
C CYS A 119 -10.53 -5.35 -4.26
N TYR A 120 -9.82 -4.97 -3.19
CA TYR A 120 -10.25 -5.23 -1.82
C TYR A 120 -10.75 -3.93 -1.18
N GLU A 121 -11.84 -4.04 -0.43
CA GLU A 121 -12.34 -3.00 0.47
C GLU A 121 -11.69 -3.15 1.84
N LEU A 122 -10.95 -2.14 2.29
CA LEU A 122 -10.11 -2.19 3.48
C LEU A 122 -10.88 -2.55 4.76
N TYR A 123 -12.13 -2.07 4.86
CA TYR A 123 -12.98 -2.26 6.03
C TYR A 123 -13.99 -3.39 5.89
N SER A 124 -13.91 -4.19 4.82
CA SER A 124 -14.85 -5.29 4.60
C SER A 124 -14.82 -6.30 5.76
N PRO A 125 -15.99 -6.79 6.22
CA PRO A 125 -16.05 -7.82 7.25
C PRO A 125 -15.51 -9.17 6.76
N ARG A 126 -15.40 -9.37 5.43
CA ARG A 126 -14.87 -10.61 4.85
C ARG A 126 -13.35 -10.71 4.93
N ILE A 127 -12.63 -9.61 5.16
CA ILE A 127 -11.17 -9.66 5.34
C ILE A 127 -10.86 -10.21 6.72
N GLN A 128 -10.07 -11.29 6.74
CA GLN A 128 -9.59 -11.94 7.96
C GLN A 128 -8.23 -11.40 8.37
N ALA A 129 -7.30 -11.25 7.41
CA ALA A 129 -5.95 -10.76 7.68
C ALA A 129 -5.38 -10.01 6.47
N ILE A 130 -4.59 -8.98 6.75
CA ILE A 130 -3.76 -8.27 5.77
C ILE A 130 -2.32 -8.36 6.26
N GLU A 131 -1.50 -9.12 5.55
CA GLU A 131 -0.09 -9.29 5.86
C GLU A 131 0.75 -8.51 4.84
N VAL A 132 1.75 -7.78 5.33
CA VAL A 132 2.73 -7.13 4.46
C VAL A 132 3.91 -8.07 4.27
N LEU A 133 4.13 -8.53 3.03
CA LEU A 133 5.25 -9.42 2.71
C LEU A 133 6.53 -8.63 2.44
N LYS A 134 6.41 -7.54 1.67
CA LYS A 134 7.54 -6.68 1.30
C LYS A 134 7.14 -5.21 1.31
N LEU A 135 7.79 -4.44 2.18
CA LEU A 135 7.69 -2.98 2.25
C LEU A 135 8.62 -2.36 1.20
N GLU A 136 8.09 -1.93 0.05
CA GLU A 136 8.84 -1.17 -0.95
C GLU A 136 7.98 -0.05 -1.57
N LYS A 137 8.42 1.19 -1.48
CA LYS A 137 7.77 2.29 -2.22
C LYS A 137 8.27 2.30 -3.66
N ARG A 138 7.44 2.76 -4.58
CA ARG A 138 7.83 3.05 -5.96
C ARG A 138 7.91 4.57 -6.16
N LEU A 139 8.44 4.99 -7.31
CA LEU A 139 8.52 6.41 -7.69
C LEU A 139 7.15 7.04 -7.91
N ASP A 140 6.17 6.23 -8.32
CA ASP A 140 4.82 6.66 -8.66
C ASP A 140 3.82 6.20 -7.60
N GLU A 141 2.80 7.02 -7.38
CA GLU A 141 1.69 6.71 -6.47
C GLU A 141 0.62 5.79 -7.10
N ASN A 142 0.68 5.57 -8.41
CA ASN A 142 -0.25 4.71 -9.14
C ASN A 142 0.50 3.87 -10.18
N LEU A 143 0.46 2.55 -10.03
CA LEU A 143 1.16 1.57 -10.85
C LEU A 143 0.24 0.86 -11.84
N THR A 144 -0.90 1.46 -12.20
CA THR A 144 -1.83 0.88 -13.19
C THR A 144 -1.20 0.67 -14.57
N TYR A 145 -0.05 1.30 -14.87
CA TYR A 145 0.75 1.03 -16.06
C TYR A 145 1.38 -0.36 -16.09
N LEU A 146 1.45 -1.08 -14.96
CA LEU A 146 1.92 -2.46 -14.90
C LEU A 146 1.06 -3.45 -15.70
N ARG A 147 -0.15 -3.04 -16.11
CA ARG A 147 -0.99 -3.80 -17.05
C ARG A 147 -0.38 -3.89 -18.45
N ASP A 148 0.28 -2.82 -18.88
CA ASP A 148 0.93 -2.69 -20.20
C ASP A 148 2.44 -2.95 -20.13
N ALA A 149 2.99 -3.21 -18.94
CA ALA A 149 4.38 -3.58 -18.72
C ALA A 149 4.66 -5.04 -19.06
N LEU A 150 5.94 -5.40 -19.13
CA LEU A 150 6.34 -6.81 -19.20
C LEU A 150 5.85 -7.57 -17.95
N PRO A 151 5.40 -8.84 -18.08
CA PRO A 151 4.86 -9.62 -16.96
C PRO A 151 5.82 -9.75 -15.78
N GLU A 152 7.13 -9.81 -16.03
CA GLU A 152 8.19 -9.95 -15.01
C GLU A 152 8.08 -8.96 -13.85
N TYR A 153 7.64 -7.72 -14.11
CA TYR A 153 7.50 -6.69 -13.09
C TYR A 153 6.25 -6.84 -12.21
N SER A 154 5.30 -7.68 -12.61
CA SER A 154 4.04 -7.96 -11.92
C SER A 154 3.96 -9.38 -11.34
N THR A 155 4.92 -10.26 -11.67
CA THR A 155 4.94 -11.65 -11.20
C THR A 155 5.57 -11.72 -9.81
N PHE A 156 4.82 -12.22 -8.83
CA PHE A 156 5.29 -12.46 -7.48
C PHE A 156 4.95 -13.88 -7.04
N ASP A 157 5.87 -14.52 -6.33
CA ASP A 157 5.63 -15.85 -5.76
C ASP A 157 4.48 -15.80 -4.72
N VAL A 158 3.50 -16.68 -4.91
CA VAL A 158 2.33 -16.80 -4.02
C VAL A 158 2.75 -17.28 -2.62
N ASN A 159 3.84 -18.03 -2.52
CA ASN A 159 4.35 -18.59 -1.27
C ASN A 159 5.47 -17.73 -0.65
N MET A 160 5.63 -16.49 -1.11
CA MET A 160 6.64 -15.58 -0.61
C MET A 160 6.51 -15.36 0.91
N ARG A 161 7.63 -15.49 1.63
CA ARG A 161 7.70 -15.22 3.07
C ARG A 161 7.87 -13.72 3.35
N PRO A 162 7.33 -13.20 4.47
CA PRO A 162 7.55 -11.82 4.86
C PRO A 162 9.04 -11.51 5.08
N VAL A 163 9.53 -10.43 4.47
CA VAL A 163 10.90 -9.96 4.67
C VAL A 163 10.98 -9.25 6.02
N PRO A 164 11.77 -9.74 6.99
CA PRO A 164 11.87 -9.12 8.30
C PRO A 164 12.54 -7.74 8.19
N ARG A 165 11.99 -6.75 8.89
CA ARG A 165 12.50 -5.38 8.92
C ARG A 165 12.34 -4.78 10.31
N MET A 166 13.24 -3.87 10.65
CA MET A 166 13.14 -3.09 11.88
C MET A 166 12.08 -1.99 11.72
N ALA A 167 11.22 -1.81 12.72
CA ALA A 167 10.08 -0.87 12.64
C ALA A 167 10.49 0.61 12.48
N HIS A 168 11.71 0.99 12.87
CA HIS A 168 12.19 2.37 12.85
C HIS A 168 12.96 2.73 11.57
N GLU A 169 13.12 1.81 10.63
CA GLU A 169 13.90 2.04 9.41
C GLU A 169 13.02 2.69 8.32
N GLU A 170 13.50 3.75 7.68
CA GLU A 170 12.78 4.46 6.61
C GLU A 170 12.45 3.58 5.40
N ILE A 171 11.17 3.53 5.03
CA ILE A 171 10.69 2.66 3.95
C ILE A 171 11.47 2.89 2.65
N PRO A 172 12.12 1.86 2.09
CA PRO A 172 12.98 2.00 0.92
C PRO A 172 12.15 2.34 -0.32
N VAL A 173 12.65 3.30 -1.12
CA VAL A 173 12.06 3.67 -2.40
C VAL A 173 12.82 2.95 -3.52
N ASN A 174 12.15 2.00 -4.15
CA ASN A 174 12.64 1.28 -5.32
C ASN A 174 12.54 2.18 -6.57
N LYS A 175 13.69 2.59 -7.10
CA LYS A 175 13.83 3.47 -8.27
C LYS A 175 13.83 2.72 -9.62
N LEU A 176 13.55 1.42 -9.62
CA LEU A 176 13.51 0.59 -10.82
C LEU A 176 12.50 1.16 -11.84
N GLN A 177 12.98 1.41 -13.05
CA GLN A 177 12.15 1.78 -14.18
C GLN A 177 11.70 0.54 -14.96
N VAL A 178 10.43 0.51 -15.29
CA VAL A 178 9.74 -0.61 -15.96
C VAL A 178 9.82 -0.46 -17.47
N ARG A 179 10.01 -1.59 -18.16
CA ARG A 179 9.89 -1.70 -19.62
C ARG A 179 8.45 -2.06 -20.02
N MET A 180 7.95 -1.37 -21.03
CA MET A 180 6.59 -1.53 -21.53
C MET A 180 6.53 -2.55 -22.69
N LYS A 181 5.38 -3.19 -22.87
CA LYS A 181 5.08 -3.95 -24.09
C LYS A 181 5.06 -3.03 -25.32
N PRO A 182 5.14 -3.56 -26.55
CA PRO A 182 4.84 -2.79 -27.74
C PRO A 182 3.44 -2.17 -27.69
N LYS A 183 3.26 -1.02 -28.35
CA LYS A 183 1.95 -0.36 -28.48
C LYS A 183 0.98 -1.24 -29.30
N PRO A 184 -0.35 -1.14 -29.10
CA PRO A 184 -1.07 -0.16 -28.28
C PRO A 184 -1.14 -0.52 -26.78
N TRP A 185 -1.12 0.51 -25.94
CA TRP A 185 -1.30 0.40 -24.49
C TRP A 185 -2.72 0.77 -24.08
N SER A 186 -3.14 0.34 -22.89
CA SER A 186 -4.44 0.69 -22.31
C SER A 186 -4.65 2.20 -22.15
N LYS A 187 -3.58 2.95 -21.84
CA LYS A 187 -3.59 4.41 -21.75
C LYS A 187 -2.34 5.00 -22.40
N ARG A 188 -2.44 6.30 -22.72
CA ARG A 188 -1.32 7.10 -23.25
C ARG A 188 -0.43 7.58 -22.10
N TRP A 189 0.31 6.65 -21.51
CA TRP A 189 1.18 6.89 -20.34
C TRP A 189 2.27 7.93 -20.59
N GLU A 190 2.65 8.15 -21.85
CA GLU A 190 3.65 9.16 -22.24
C GLU A 190 3.19 10.60 -22.03
N ARG A 191 1.91 10.83 -21.72
CA ARG A 191 1.37 12.19 -21.57
C ARG A 191 1.73 12.81 -20.21
N PRO A 192 2.14 14.09 -20.17
CA PRO A 192 2.51 14.78 -18.93
C PRO A 192 1.45 14.76 -17.81
N LYS A 193 0.15 14.66 -18.16
CA LYS A 193 -0.96 14.59 -17.21
C LYS A 193 -0.79 13.47 -16.16
N TYR A 194 -0.15 12.35 -16.51
CA TYR A 194 0.04 11.24 -15.58
C TYR A 194 1.27 11.40 -14.67
N ASN A 195 2.24 12.24 -15.06
CA ASN A 195 3.48 12.50 -14.32
C ASN A 195 4.21 11.22 -13.85
N ILE A 196 4.32 10.23 -14.73
CA ILE A 196 4.92 8.92 -14.41
C ILE A 196 6.44 8.98 -14.56
N LYS A 197 7.16 8.61 -13.51
CA LYS A 197 8.63 8.55 -13.43
C LYS A 197 9.17 7.12 -13.49
N GLY A 198 8.33 6.13 -13.21
CA GLY A 198 8.69 4.71 -13.17
C GLY A 198 8.69 3.97 -14.51
N ILE A 199 8.43 4.65 -15.64
CA ILE A 199 8.47 4.03 -16.98
C ILE A 199 9.73 4.49 -17.73
N LYS A 200 10.46 3.54 -18.30
CA LYS A 200 11.51 3.86 -19.28
C LYS A 200 10.89 3.97 -20.67
N PHE A 201 10.61 5.20 -21.11
CA PHE A 201 10.02 5.45 -22.44
C PHE A 201 11.06 5.25 -23.56
N GLU A 202 11.08 4.06 -24.16
CA GLU A 202 11.88 3.76 -25.36
C GLU A 202 11.09 4.17 -26.63
N LEU A 203 10.65 5.43 -26.68
CA LEU A 203 9.85 5.99 -27.78
C LEU A 203 10.71 6.93 -28.66
N PRO A 204 10.47 6.96 -29.99
CA PRO A 204 11.09 7.95 -30.87
C PRO A 204 10.83 9.39 -30.41
N GLU A 205 11.82 10.27 -30.60
CA GLU A 205 11.78 11.65 -30.14
C GLU A 205 10.56 12.43 -30.66
N HIS A 206 10.15 12.21 -31.92
CA HIS A 206 8.97 12.86 -32.50
C HIS A 206 7.68 12.54 -31.71
N LYS A 207 7.56 11.32 -31.15
CA LYS A 207 6.40 10.92 -30.33
C LYS A 207 6.44 11.60 -28.97
N MET A 208 7.62 11.70 -28.36
CA MET A 208 7.82 12.41 -27.10
C MET A 208 7.53 13.91 -27.26
N LYS A 209 8.01 14.54 -28.34
CA LYS A 209 7.68 15.93 -28.70
C LYS A 209 6.18 16.12 -28.90
N ALA A 210 5.50 15.19 -29.58
CA ALA A 210 4.05 15.24 -29.73
C ALA A 210 3.33 15.11 -28.37
N ALA A 211 3.80 14.23 -27.48
CA ALA A 211 3.26 14.07 -26.13
C ALA A 211 3.40 15.36 -25.29
N GLN A 212 4.54 16.03 -25.41
CA GLN A 212 4.85 17.27 -24.69
C GLN A 212 3.93 18.43 -25.08
N LYS A 213 3.30 18.42 -26.26
CA LYS A 213 2.30 19.43 -26.67
C LYS A 213 1.08 19.48 -25.75
N TRP A 214 0.79 18.40 -25.01
CA TRP A 214 -0.28 18.36 -24.00
C TRP A 214 0.20 18.73 -22.59
N SER A 215 1.43 19.23 -22.44
CA SER A 215 1.90 19.74 -21.15
C SER A 215 1.11 20.98 -20.74
N GLN A 216 0.90 21.13 -19.43
CA GLN A 216 0.20 22.26 -18.83
C GLN A 216 1.06 22.79 -17.68
N PRO A 217 2.16 23.51 -17.96
CA PRO A 217 3.13 23.92 -16.94
C PRO A 217 2.52 24.81 -15.84
N TRP A 218 1.50 25.60 -16.19
CA TRP A 218 0.81 26.47 -15.23
C TRP A 218 0.08 25.71 -14.11
N LEU A 219 -0.22 24.41 -14.28
CA LEU A 219 -0.88 23.62 -13.23
C LEU A 219 -0.02 23.40 -11.99
N GLU A 220 1.31 23.39 -12.13
CA GLU A 220 2.22 23.24 -10.99
C GLU A 220 2.21 24.48 -10.09
N PHE A 221 1.95 25.65 -10.68
CA PHE A 221 1.93 26.94 -9.99
C PHE A 221 0.50 27.37 -9.58
N ASP A 222 -0.51 26.53 -9.79
CA ASP A 222 -1.90 26.81 -9.43
C ASP A 222 -2.13 26.55 -7.93
N MET A 223 -1.74 27.53 -7.11
CA MET A 223 -1.83 27.46 -5.65
C MET A 223 -3.28 27.31 -5.15
N LEU A 224 -4.30 27.72 -5.91
CA LEU A 224 -5.71 27.60 -5.51
C LEU A 224 -6.20 26.15 -5.59
N ARG A 225 -5.55 25.34 -6.42
CA ARG A 225 -5.86 23.92 -6.56
C ARG A 225 -5.32 23.09 -5.40
N GLU A 226 -4.26 23.54 -4.75
CA GLU A 226 -3.65 22.86 -3.61
C GLU A 226 -4.67 22.64 -2.49
N TYR A 227 -4.55 21.51 -1.80
CA TYR A 227 -5.42 21.14 -0.70
C TYR A 227 -4.58 20.98 0.57
N ASP A 228 -4.47 22.06 1.35
CA ASP A 228 -3.78 22.04 2.63
C ASP A 228 -4.57 21.21 3.66
N THR A 229 -4.02 20.06 4.02
CA THR A 229 -4.59 19.12 4.98
C THR A 229 -3.97 19.22 6.38
N SER A 230 -2.97 20.08 6.59
CA SER A 230 -2.17 20.14 7.84
C SER A 230 -3.03 20.22 9.12
N LYS A 231 -3.96 21.18 9.15
CA LYS A 231 -4.89 21.38 10.29
C LYS A 231 -5.87 20.20 10.45
N ILE A 232 -6.32 19.63 9.32
CA ILE A 232 -7.25 18.51 9.31
C ILE A 232 -6.56 17.25 9.85
N GLU A 233 -5.33 16.98 9.41
CA GLU A 233 -4.52 15.86 9.88
C GLU A 233 -4.20 15.97 11.37
N ALA A 234 -3.83 17.16 11.86
CA ALA A 234 -3.61 17.39 13.28
C ALA A 234 -4.87 17.08 14.11
N LYS A 235 -6.04 17.53 13.64
CA LYS A 235 -7.33 17.22 14.28
C LYS A 235 -7.62 15.72 14.28
N ILE A 236 -7.48 15.06 13.13
CA ILE A 236 -7.73 13.61 13.00
C ILE A 236 -6.79 12.82 13.90
N ARG A 237 -5.51 13.18 13.97
CA ARG A 237 -4.54 12.51 14.86
C ARG A 237 -4.96 12.58 16.32
N LYS A 238 -5.45 13.74 16.77
CA LYS A 238 -5.98 13.91 18.12
C LYS A 238 -7.20 13.04 18.37
N GLU A 239 -8.14 13.00 17.42
CA GLU A 239 -9.32 12.11 17.49
C GLU A 239 -8.90 10.63 17.55
N LEU A 240 -7.91 10.22 16.75
CA LEU A 240 -7.40 8.85 16.73
C LEU A 240 -6.75 8.45 18.05
N SER A 241 -5.95 9.32 18.66
CA SER A 241 -5.34 9.02 19.97
C SER A 241 -6.41 8.89 21.06
N GLU A 242 -7.38 9.80 21.10
CA GLU A 242 -8.47 9.76 22.09
C GLU A 242 -9.33 8.49 21.97
N GLU A 243 -9.62 8.03 20.76
CA GLU A 243 -10.42 6.82 20.54
C GLU A 243 -9.63 5.51 20.71
N LEU A 244 -8.30 5.55 20.58
CA LEU A 244 -7.42 4.41 20.89
C LEU A 244 -7.18 4.24 22.39
N GLU A 245 -7.19 5.33 23.16
CA GLU A 245 -7.10 5.32 24.62
C GLU A 245 -8.39 4.83 25.31
N LYS A 246 -9.54 4.96 24.63
CA LYS A 246 -10.83 4.42 25.07
C LYS A 246 -10.98 2.92 24.77
#